data_AF-A0AAU9BY30-F1
#
_entry.id   AF-A0AAU9BY30-F1
#
_cell.length_a   1.000
_cell.length_b   1.000
_cell.length_c   1.000
_cell.angle_alpha   90.00
_cell.angle_beta   90.00
_cell.angle_gamma   90.00
#
_symmetry.space_group_name_H-M   'P 1'
#
loop_
_entity.id
_entity.type
_entity.pdbx_description
1 polymer ?
#
loop_
_entity_poly.entity_id
_entity_poly.type
_entity_poly.pdbx_seq_one_letter_code
_entity_poly.pdbx_strand_id
1 'polypeptide(L)'
;MTDSNIRDLRDDMNDISGVVFAIDYKKSMEMRLELSMASIQKFKALAEFDPQASIRLAEWGRYYSAINPEMMNGNYEGAYKIELPADRG
;
A
#
# COMPACT_ATOMS: atom_id res chain seq x y z
N MET A 1 21.35 -41.53 34.84
CA MET A 1 20.42 -41.59 33.68
C MET A 1 19.95 -40.17 33.42
N THR A 2 20.66 -39.44 32.57
CA THR A 2 20.30 -38.09 32.14
C THR A 2 20.71 -38.02 30.69
N ASP A 3 19.76 -38.26 29.79
CA ASP A 3 19.80 -37.71 28.44
C ASP A 3 18.51 -38.07 27.74
N SER A 4 17.65 -37.07 27.57
CA SER A 4 16.69 -36.95 26.46
C SER A 4 16.08 -35.55 26.50
N ASN A 5 16.94 -34.54 26.36
CA ASN A 5 16.58 -33.12 26.23
C ASN A 5 16.69 -32.64 24.77
N ILE A 6 16.37 -33.50 23.78
CA ILE A 6 16.42 -33.11 22.35
C ILE A 6 15.30 -33.80 21.55
N ARG A 7 14.05 -33.48 21.90
CA ARG A 7 12.82 -33.61 21.11
C ARG A 7 11.93 -32.52 21.70
N ASP A 8 11.72 -31.34 21.13
CA ASP A 8 11.08 -31.10 19.82
C ASP A 8 11.38 -29.66 19.31
N LEU A 9 12.59 -29.14 19.52
CA LEU A 9 12.94 -27.80 19.00
C LEU A 9 13.00 -27.71 17.46
N ARG A 10 12.97 -28.84 16.74
CA ARG A 10 12.99 -28.87 15.27
C ARG A 10 11.60 -28.73 14.64
N ASP A 11 10.55 -29.16 15.33
CA ASP A 11 9.18 -29.05 14.81
C ASP A 11 8.64 -27.62 15.00
N ASP A 12 8.96 -26.96 16.11
CA ASP A 12 8.59 -25.55 16.33
C ASP A 12 9.31 -24.57 15.38
N MET A 13 10.52 -24.90 14.91
CA MET A 13 11.25 -24.06 13.96
C MET A 13 10.75 -24.19 12.51
N ASN A 14 9.97 -25.22 12.20
CA ASN A 14 9.40 -25.42 10.86
C ASN A 14 8.11 -24.60 10.66
N ASP A 15 7.41 -24.25 11.74
CA ASP A 15 6.24 -23.36 11.70
C ASP A 15 6.60 -21.87 11.60
N ILE A 16 7.86 -21.50 11.86
CA ILE A 16 8.36 -20.12 11.69
C ILE A 16 8.96 -19.91 10.27
N SER A 17 8.96 -20.93 9.40
CA SER A 17 9.47 -20.83 8.02
C SER A 17 8.44 -20.34 6.99
N GLY A 18 7.22 -19.99 7.42
CA GLY A 18 6.09 -19.75 6.53
C GLY A 18 5.35 -18.44 6.77
N VAL A 19 6.03 -17.33 7.05
CA VAL A 19 5.36 -16.01 6.99
C VAL A 19 5.10 -15.67 5.52
N VAL A 20 3.99 -16.18 5.00
CA VAL A 20 3.43 -15.71 3.74
C VAL A 20 2.81 -14.35 4.02
N PHE A 21 3.51 -13.27 3.67
CA PHE A 21 2.91 -11.94 3.56
C PHE A 21 1.99 -11.93 2.33
N ALA A 22 0.85 -12.60 2.43
CA ALA A 22 -0.19 -12.52 1.42
C ALA A 22 -0.69 -11.07 1.39
N ILE A 23 -0.42 -10.37 0.30
CA ILE A 23 -0.94 -9.01 0.10
C ILE A 23 -2.43 -9.14 -0.18
N ASP A 24 -3.25 -8.62 0.72
CA ASP A 24 -4.67 -8.40 0.43
C ASP A 24 -4.78 -7.22 -0.54
N TYR A 25 -4.80 -7.53 -1.84
CA TYR A 25 -4.83 -6.52 -2.89
C TYR A 25 -6.09 -5.66 -2.85
N LYS A 26 -7.24 -6.23 -2.47
CA LYS A 26 -8.49 -5.48 -2.38
C LYS A 26 -8.41 -4.44 -1.27
N LYS A 27 -8.01 -4.87 -0.07
CA LYS A 27 -7.81 -3.96 1.07
C LYS A 27 -6.72 -2.92 0.77
N SER A 28 -5.62 -3.33 0.11
CA SER A 28 -4.60 -2.39 -0.32
C SER A 28 -5.15 -1.34 -1.28
N MET A 29 -6.07 -1.73 -2.17
CA MET A 29 -6.65 -0.82 -3.14
C MET A 29 -7.61 0.18 -2.49
N GLU A 30 -8.42 -0.27 -1.53
CA GLU A 30 -9.28 0.60 -0.71
C GLU A 30 -8.44 1.66 0.02
N MET A 31 -7.34 1.26 0.67
CA MET A 31 -6.42 2.19 1.34
C MET A 31 -5.76 3.18 0.37
N ARG A 32 -5.39 2.72 -0.84
CA ARG A 32 -4.78 3.59 -1.87
C ARG A 32 -5.77 4.63 -2.40
N LEU A 33 -7.04 4.26 -2.58
CA LEU A 33 -8.10 5.21 -2.97
C LEU A 33 -8.32 6.24 -1.88
N GLU A 34 -8.48 5.81 -0.62
CA GLU A 34 -8.65 6.71 0.51
C GLU A 34 -7.47 7.70 0.63
N LEU A 35 -6.24 7.20 0.55
CA LEU A 35 -5.04 8.02 0.56
C LEU A 35 -5.04 9.05 -0.58
N SER A 36 -5.35 8.62 -1.80
CA SER A 36 -5.37 9.53 -2.95
C SER A 36 -6.42 10.63 -2.82
N MET A 37 -7.61 10.31 -2.31
CA MET A 37 -8.66 11.30 -2.05
C MET A 37 -8.26 12.29 -0.97
N ALA A 38 -7.71 11.80 0.15
CA ALA A 38 -7.22 12.65 1.24
C ALA A 38 -6.08 13.58 0.78
N SER A 39 -5.13 13.06 0.01
CA SER A 39 -4.04 13.86 -0.56
C SER A 39 -4.55 14.93 -1.52
N ILE A 40 -5.49 14.59 -2.42
CA ILE A 40 -6.12 15.57 -3.33
C ILE A 40 -6.80 16.67 -2.51
N GLN A 41 -7.57 16.33 -1.49
CA GLN A 41 -8.25 17.33 -0.64
C GLN A 41 -7.24 18.24 0.08
N LYS A 42 -6.18 17.66 0.66
CA LYS A 42 -5.10 18.40 1.32
C LYS A 42 -4.42 19.38 0.37
N PHE A 43 -3.96 18.91 -0.78
CA PHE A 43 -3.19 19.76 -1.70
C PHE A 43 -4.08 20.75 -2.44
N LYS A 44 -5.36 20.46 -2.66
CA LYS A 44 -6.31 21.45 -3.18
C LYS A 44 -6.43 22.67 -2.27
N ALA A 45 -6.48 22.48 -0.95
CA ALA A 45 -6.52 23.59 -0.01
C ALA A 45 -5.22 24.41 0.02
N LEU A 46 -4.08 23.78 -0.28
CA LEU A 46 -2.75 24.42 -0.24
C LEU A 46 -2.34 25.05 -1.57
N ALA A 47 -2.86 24.57 -2.71
CA ALA A 47 -2.45 24.96 -4.06
C ALA A 47 -2.70 26.45 -4.37
N GLU A 48 -3.58 27.12 -3.62
CA GLU A 48 -3.80 28.56 -3.74
C GLU A 48 -2.62 29.40 -3.23
N PHE A 49 -1.79 28.84 -2.35
CA PHE A 49 -0.73 29.55 -1.64
C PHE A 49 0.66 28.97 -1.90
N ASP A 50 0.75 27.71 -2.32
CA ASP A 50 2.00 26.99 -2.55
C ASP A 50 2.03 26.35 -3.96
N PRO A 51 2.91 26.83 -4.86
CA PRO A 51 3.10 26.23 -6.17
C PRO A 51 3.50 24.75 -6.12
N GLN A 52 4.24 24.31 -5.09
CA GLN A 52 4.58 22.90 -4.92
C GLN A 52 3.35 22.06 -4.58
N ALA A 53 2.42 22.60 -3.79
CA ALA A 53 1.15 21.94 -3.54
C ALA A 53 0.31 21.78 -4.82
N SER A 54 0.36 22.74 -5.75
CA SER A 54 -0.30 22.62 -7.06
C SER A 54 0.28 21.47 -7.90
N ILE A 55 1.61 21.32 -7.90
CA ILE A 55 2.27 20.18 -8.56
C ILE A 55 1.82 18.85 -7.93
N ARG A 56 1.83 18.77 -6.60
CA ARG A 56 1.40 17.57 -5.87
C ARG A 56 -0.08 17.25 -6.08
N LEU A 57 -0.95 18.26 -6.14
CA LEU A 57 -2.36 18.09 -6.48
C LEU A 57 -2.52 17.41 -7.86
N ALA A 58 -1.75 17.87 -8.85
CA ALA A 58 -1.78 17.29 -10.19
C ALA A 58 -1.25 15.84 -10.20
N GLU A 59 -0.18 15.55 -9.45
CA GLU A 59 0.37 14.19 -9.32
C GLU A 59 -0.63 13.22 -8.69
N TRP A 60 -1.23 13.60 -7.56
CA TRP A 60 -2.24 12.79 -6.90
C TRP A 60 -3.52 12.64 -7.72
N GLY A 61 -3.91 13.67 -8.48
CA GLY A 61 -5.02 13.58 -9.44
C GLY A 61 -4.75 12.59 -10.58
N ARG A 62 -3.52 12.57 -11.12
CA ARG A 62 -3.08 11.56 -12.11
C ARG A 62 -3.10 10.15 -11.52
N TYR A 63 -2.58 10.00 -10.30
CA TYR A 63 -2.58 8.71 -9.60
C TYR A 63 -4.00 8.18 -9.38
N TYR A 64 -4.91 8.99 -8.81
CA TYR A 64 -6.32 8.60 -8.63
C TYR A 64 -6.97 8.17 -9.95
N SER A 65 -6.74 8.95 -11.02
CA SER A 65 -7.28 8.65 -12.35
C SER A 65 -6.76 7.33 -12.93
N ALA A 66 -5.55 6.92 -12.54
CA ALA A 66 -4.96 5.65 -12.97
C ALA A 66 -5.50 4.46 -12.16
N ILE A 67 -5.68 4.60 -10.84
CA ILE A 67 -6.07 3.47 -9.98
C ILE A 67 -7.60 3.27 -9.91
N ASN A 68 -8.41 4.33 -10.01
CA ASN A 68 -9.86 4.23 -9.86
C ASN A 68 -10.54 3.29 -10.89
N PRO A 69 -10.16 3.30 -12.19
CA PRO A 69 -10.67 2.32 -13.15
C PRO A 69 -10.32 0.88 -12.77
N GLU A 70 -9.13 0.63 -12.21
CA GLU A 70 -8.70 -0.70 -11.78
C GLU A 70 -9.58 -1.23 -10.62
N MET A 71 -10.00 -0.36 -9.69
CA MET A 71 -10.98 -0.72 -8.67
C MET A 71 -12.31 -1.11 -9.28
N MET A 72 -12.83 -0.30 -10.21
CA MET A 72 -14.12 -0.52 -10.85
C MET A 72 -14.16 -1.81 -11.67
N ASN A 73 -13.02 -2.18 -12.25
CA ASN A 73 -12.86 -3.40 -13.03
C ASN A 73 -12.47 -4.63 -12.19
N GLY A 74 -12.26 -4.47 -10.87
CA GLY A 74 -11.82 -5.54 -9.97
C GLY A 74 -10.36 -5.97 -10.15
N ASN A 75 -9.53 -5.20 -10.84
CA ASN A 75 -8.11 -5.47 -11.07
C ASN A 75 -7.22 -4.89 -9.94
N TYR A 76 -7.40 -5.42 -8.73
CA TYR A 76 -6.71 -4.89 -7.54
C TYR A 76 -5.19 -5.06 -7.58
N GLU A 77 -4.70 -6.16 -8.17
CA GLU A 77 -3.26 -6.39 -8.32
C GLU A 77 -2.64 -5.41 -9.34
N GLY A 78 -3.34 -5.09 -10.42
CA GLY A 78 -2.92 -4.07 -11.39
C GLY A 78 -2.74 -2.70 -10.72
N ALA A 79 -3.68 -2.31 -9.87
CA ALA A 79 -3.59 -1.06 -9.13
C ALA A 79 -2.42 -1.03 -8.12
N TYR A 80 -2.07 -2.18 -7.52
CA TYR A 80 -0.94 -2.28 -6.60
C TYR A 80 0.41 -1.99 -7.28
N LYS A 81 0.53 -2.35 -8.57
CA LYS A 81 1.72 -2.12 -9.40
C LYS A 81 1.89 -0.65 -9.81
N ILE A 82 0.86 0.18 -9.64
CA ILE A 82 0.94 1.62 -9.87
C ILE A 82 1.64 2.26 -8.67
N GLU A 83 2.76 2.92 -8.93
CA GLU A 83 3.58 3.58 -7.90
C GLU A 83 2.83 4.74 -7.25
N LEU A 84 2.98 4.86 -5.93
CA LEU A 84 2.47 6.01 -5.19
C LEU A 84 3.26 7.27 -5.57
N PRO A 85 2.59 8.44 -5.68
CA PRO A 85 3.30 9.71 -5.78
C PRO A 85 4.26 9.90 -4.60
N ALA A 86 5.41 10.50 -4.85
CA ALA A 86 6.36 10.80 -3.79
C ALA A 86 5.79 11.87 -2.84
N ASP A 87 5.62 11.52 -1.56
CA ASP A 87 5.19 12.48 -0.54
C ASP A 87 6.31 13.44 -0.10
N ARG A 88 7.56 13.20 -0.53
CA ARG A 88 8.74 13.96 -0.13
C ARG A 88 9.33 14.72 -1.32
N GLY A 89 9.06 16.01 -1.34
CA GLY A 89 10.01 17.06 -1.72
C GLY A 89 10.32 17.86 -0.47
#